data_AF-A0A4P6F7X1-F1
#
_entry.id   AF-A0A4P6F7X1-F1
#
_cell.length_a   1.000
_cell.length_b   1.000
_cell.length_c   1.000
_cell.angle_alpha   90.00
_cell.angle_beta   90.00
_cell.angle_gamma   90.00
#
_symmetry.space_group_name_H-M   'P 1'
#
loop_
_entity.id
_entity.type
_entity.pdbx_description
1 polymer ?
#
loop_
_entity_poly.entity_id
_entity_poly.type
_entity_poly.pdbx_seq_one_letter_code
_entity_poly.pdbx_strand_id
1 'polypeptide(L)'
;MSDPVLSPHDDEARYDAYDVTRSALLALAEQVPFDSLVDYHAIIWILDGLCDDLPRPARRTFELLPKADTFQIAWGGLTHLAELCDDDARYFVARNILDVAWTDDVAADGEQR
;
A
#
# COMPACT_ATOMS: atom_id res chain seq x y z
N MET A 1 18.59 -12.01 -26.80
CA MET A 1 18.34 -11.69 -25.39
C MET A 1 16.93 -12.17 -25.14
N SER A 2 16.77 -13.28 -24.43
CA SER A 2 15.45 -13.76 -24.02
C SER A 2 15.07 -12.98 -22.76
N ASP A 3 13.88 -12.39 -22.75
CA ASP A 3 13.34 -11.78 -21.53
C ASP A 3 13.31 -12.83 -20.40
N PRO A 4 13.62 -12.45 -19.15
CA PRO A 4 13.46 -13.36 -18.03
C PRO A 4 11.99 -13.79 -17.97
N VAL A 5 11.76 -15.09 -18.02
CA VAL A 5 10.43 -15.68 -17.83
C VAL A 5 10.09 -15.52 -16.36
N LEU A 6 9.24 -14.54 -16.03
CA LEU A 6 8.63 -14.41 -14.70
C LEU A 6 7.97 -15.75 -14.34
N SER A 7 8.34 -16.32 -13.19
CA SER A 7 7.78 -17.58 -12.73
C SER A 7 6.35 -17.33 -12.21
N PRO A 8 5.39 -18.24 -12.40
CA PRO A 8 4.03 -18.13 -11.85
C PRO A 8 4.00 -17.90 -10.32
N HIS A 9 5.06 -18.33 -9.62
CA HIS A 9 5.21 -18.12 -8.17
C HIS A 9 5.61 -16.68 -7.79
N ASP A 10 6.29 -15.95 -8.68
CA ASP A 10 6.69 -14.56 -8.44
C ASP A 10 5.46 -13.65 -8.53
N ASP A 11 4.54 -13.96 -9.46
CA ASP A 11 3.25 -13.28 -9.58
C ASP A 11 2.37 -13.52 -8.34
N GLU A 12 2.26 -14.75 -7.83
CA GLU A 12 1.46 -15.07 -6.64
C GLU A 12 1.94 -14.31 -5.39
N ALA A 13 3.25 -14.27 -5.13
CA ALA A 13 3.81 -13.50 -4.03
C ALA A 13 3.54 -12.00 -4.19
N ARG A 14 3.64 -11.48 -5.42
CA ARG A 14 3.33 -10.08 -5.73
C ARG A 14 1.84 -9.76 -5.54
N TYR A 15 0.93 -10.68 -5.88
CA TYR A 15 -0.51 -10.52 -5.63
C TYR A 15 -0.82 -10.46 -4.14
N ASP A 16 -0.30 -11.40 -3.37
CA ASP A 16 -0.53 -11.45 -1.93
C ASP A 16 -0.02 -10.18 -1.25
N ALA A 17 1.19 -9.74 -1.61
CA ALA A 17 1.75 -8.48 -1.12
C ALA A 17 0.88 -7.29 -1.52
N TYR A 18 0.44 -7.21 -2.77
CA TYR A 18 -0.45 -6.15 -3.26
C TYR A 18 -1.79 -6.11 -2.50
N ASP A 19 -2.47 -7.24 -2.35
CA ASP A 19 -3.80 -7.30 -1.74
C ASP A 19 -3.75 -6.92 -0.25
N VAL A 20 -2.74 -7.40 0.48
CA VAL A 20 -2.50 -7.03 1.88
C VAL A 20 -2.20 -5.53 2.00
N THR A 21 -1.29 -5.02 1.16
CA THR A 21 -0.89 -3.60 1.16
C THR A 21 -2.08 -2.70 0.85
N ARG A 22 -2.84 -3.01 -0.20
CA ARG A 22 -4.00 -2.23 -0.63
C ARG A 22 -5.11 -2.24 0.42
N SER A 23 -5.33 -3.37 1.07
CA SER A 23 -6.32 -3.48 2.14
C SER A 23 -5.93 -2.64 3.36
N ALA A 24 -4.65 -2.64 3.73
CA ALA A 24 -4.14 -1.78 4.79
C ALA A 24 -4.30 -0.28 4.44
N LEU A 25 -3.99 0.12 3.21
CA LEU A 25 -4.19 1.50 2.75
C LEU A 25 -5.66 1.93 2.79
N LEU A 26 -6.58 1.05 2.41
CA LEU A 26 -8.02 1.30 2.54
C LEU A 26 -8.44 1.47 4.00
N ALA A 27 -7.96 0.59 4.87
CA ALA A 27 -8.26 0.68 6.30
C ALA A 27 -7.68 1.96 6.94
N LEU A 28 -6.52 2.46 6.47
CA LEU A 28 -6.02 3.78 6.86
C LEU A 28 -6.94 4.90 6.37
N ALA A 29 -7.34 4.86 5.11
CA ALA A 29 -8.25 5.85 4.53
C ALA A 29 -9.59 5.94 5.27
N GLU A 30 -10.14 4.80 5.71
CA GLU A 30 -11.38 4.75 6.51
C GLU A 30 -11.23 5.32 7.92
N GLN A 31 -10.01 5.36 8.46
CA GLN A 31 -9.72 5.89 9.79
C GLN A 31 -9.41 7.39 9.80
N VAL A 32 -9.35 8.04 8.64
CA VAL A 32 -9.14 9.49 8.51
C VAL A 32 -10.48 10.24 8.72
N PRO A 33 -10.51 11.30 9.54
CA PRO A 33 -11.68 12.16 9.68
C PRO A 33 -12.13 12.75 8.34
N PHE A 34 -13.44 12.89 8.13
CA PHE A 34 -14.01 13.36 6.86
C PHE A 34 -13.52 14.76 6.43
N ASP A 35 -13.13 15.60 7.38
CA ASP A 35 -12.62 16.97 7.18
C ASP A 35 -11.09 17.07 7.12
N SER A 36 -10.38 15.95 7.19
CA SER A 36 -8.92 15.90 7.09
C SER A 36 -8.43 16.17 5.66
N LEU A 37 -7.25 16.78 5.55
CA LEU A 37 -6.53 16.93 4.29
C LEU A 37 -5.63 15.72 3.96
N VAL A 38 -5.53 14.74 4.87
CA VAL A 38 -4.77 13.51 4.66
C VAL A 38 -5.49 12.64 3.63
N ASP A 39 -4.77 12.24 2.58
CA ASP A 39 -5.34 11.41 1.52
C ASP A 39 -4.51 10.15 1.25
N TYR A 40 -4.94 9.03 1.85
CA TYR A 40 -4.37 7.71 1.56
C TYR A 40 -4.82 7.14 0.19
N HIS A 41 -5.86 7.70 -0.45
CA HIS A 41 -6.35 7.20 -1.76
C HIS A 41 -5.36 7.47 -2.89
N ALA A 42 -4.57 8.53 -2.79
CA ALA A 42 -3.49 8.79 -3.75
C ALA A 42 -2.50 7.62 -3.83
N ILE A 43 -2.14 7.03 -2.69
CA ILE A 43 -1.24 5.86 -2.64
C ILE A 43 -1.93 4.62 -3.22
N ILE A 44 -3.23 4.44 -2.94
CA ILE A 44 -4.02 3.34 -3.53
C ILE A 44 -4.05 3.43 -5.06
N TRP A 45 -4.24 4.62 -5.63
CA TRP A 45 -4.24 4.78 -7.09
C TRP A 45 -2.88 4.50 -7.72
N ILE A 46 -1.80 4.94 -7.07
CA ILE A 46 -0.44 4.60 -7.53
C ILE A 46 -0.27 3.09 -7.49
N LEU A 47 -0.59 2.44 -6.37
CA LEU A 47 -0.47 1.00 -6.20
C LEU A 47 -1.30 0.22 -7.23
N ASP A 48 -2.56 0.62 -7.43
CA ASP A 48 -3.46 0.00 -8.41
C ASP A 48 -2.85 0.09 -9.82
N GLY A 49 -2.36 1.26 -10.23
CA GLY A 49 -1.74 1.45 -11.55
C GLY A 49 -0.42 0.69 -11.74
N LEU A 50 0.32 0.39 -10.66
CA LEU A 50 1.53 -0.46 -10.72
C LEU A 50 1.19 -1.95 -10.83
N CYS A 51 -0.03 -2.34 -10.46
CA CYS A 51 -0.50 -3.73 -10.44
C CYS A 51 -1.66 -3.99 -11.41
N ASP A 52 -1.88 -3.11 -12.40
CA ASP A 52 -2.98 -3.23 -13.38
C ASP A 52 -2.74 -4.33 -14.44
N ASP A 53 -1.50 -4.73 -14.67
CA ASP A 53 -1.15 -5.76 -15.68
C ASP A 53 -1.49 -7.20 -15.26
N LEU A 54 -2.11 -7.37 -14.08
CA LEU A 54 -2.21 -8.63 -13.36
C LEU A 54 -3.70 -9.04 -13.16
N PRO A 55 -4.17 -10.19 -13.70
CA PRO A 55 -5.54 -10.68 -13.47
C PRO A 55 -5.80 -10.98 -11.97
N ARG A 56 -6.68 -10.18 -11.34
CA ARG A 56 -6.90 -10.22 -9.89
C ARG A 56 -7.87 -11.34 -9.45
N PRO A 57 -7.49 -12.23 -8.50
CA PRO A 57 -8.43 -13.14 -7.85
C PRO A 57 -9.40 -12.40 -6.90
N ALA A 58 -10.50 -13.06 -6.51
CA ALA A 58 -11.51 -12.50 -5.62
C ALA A 58 -10.99 -12.36 -4.17
N ARG A 59 -11.21 -11.19 -3.56
CA ARG A 59 -10.56 -10.69 -2.35
C ARG A 59 -11.02 -11.35 -1.04
N ARG A 60 -10.16 -11.29 -0.01
CA ARG A 60 -10.48 -11.57 1.41
C ARG A 60 -10.88 -10.29 2.16
N THR A 61 -11.78 -10.41 3.12
CA THR A 61 -12.17 -9.35 4.06
C THR A 61 -11.06 -9.14 5.07
N PHE A 62 -10.67 -7.88 5.33
CA PHE A 62 -9.71 -7.53 6.37
C PHE A 62 -10.40 -7.13 7.66
N GLU A 63 -9.80 -7.51 8.80
CA GLU A 63 -10.17 -7.02 10.12
C GLU A 63 -9.49 -5.67 10.36
N LEU A 64 -10.21 -4.71 10.96
CA LEU A 64 -9.68 -3.40 11.33
C LEU A 64 -8.66 -3.55 12.46
N LEU A 65 -7.39 -3.26 12.16
CA LEU A 65 -6.28 -3.24 13.10
C LEU A 65 -6.07 -1.82 13.67
N PRO A 66 -5.32 -1.67 14.77
CA PRO A 66 -4.87 -0.35 15.22
C PRO A 66 -4.20 0.43 14.07
N LYS A 67 -4.45 1.74 14.03
CA LYS A 67 -3.99 2.64 12.96
C LYS A 67 -2.48 2.52 12.68
N ALA A 68 -1.66 2.47 13.75
CA ALA A 68 -0.21 2.31 13.64
C ALA A 68 0.21 0.95 13.04
N ASP A 69 -0.45 -0.14 13.43
CA ASP A 69 -0.18 -1.47 12.88
C ASP A 69 -0.58 -1.54 11.41
N THR A 70 -1.71 -0.91 11.06
CA THR A 70 -2.18 -0.78 9.68
C THR A 70 -1.17 -0.03 8.82
N PHE A 71 -0.60 1.07 9.33
CA PHE A 71 0.50 1.78 8.68
C PHE A 71 1.72 0.90 8.44
N GLN A 72 2.17 0.15 9.46
CA GLN A 72 3.33 -0.73 9.32
C GLN A 72 3.11 -1.80 8.24
N ILE A 73 1.89 -2.35 8.13
CA ILE A 73 1.54 -3.30 7.08
C ILE A 73 1.60 -2.64 5.70
N ALA A 74 1.02 -1.46 5.53
CA ALA A 74 1.06 -0.74 4.25
C ALA A 74 2.51 -0.37 3.86
N TRP A 75 3.31 0.12 4.80
CA TRP A 75 4.69 0.52 4.58
C TRP A 75 5.60 -0.67 4.24
N GLY A 76 5.48 -1.74 5.02
CA GLY A 76 6.22 -2.99 4.79
C GLY A 76 5.81 -3.64 3.48
N GLY A 77 4.52 -3.61 3.15
CA GLY A 77 3.99 -4.12 1.90
C GLY A 77 4.52 -3.39 0.66
N LEU A 78 4.58 -2.05 0.68
CA LEU A 78 5.20 -1.27 -0.39
C LEU A 78 6.70 -1.56 -0.54
N THR A 79 7.41 -1.76 0.58
CA THR A 79 8.83 -2.12 0.56
C THR A 79 9.01 -3.51 -0.05
N HIS A 80 8.20 -4.48 0.35
CA HIS A 80 8.28 -5.85 -0.17
C HIS A 80 7.91 -5.92 -1.66
N LEU A 81 6.91 -5.15 -2.10
CA LEU A 81 6.57 -5.02 -3.52
C LEU A 81 7.71 -4.44 -4.37
N ALA A 82 8.47 -3.49 -3.81
CA ALA A 82 9.67 -2.98 -4.47
C ALA A 82 10.69 -4.11 -4.69
N GLU A 83 10.98 -4.88 -3.64
CA GLU A 83 11.92 -6.02 -3.69
C GLU A 83 11.48 -7.09 -4.70
N LEU A 84 10.18 -7.41 -4.74
CA LEU A 84 9.61 -8.38 -5.71
C LEU A 84 9.61 -7.86 -7.16
N CYS A 85 9.74 -6.55 -7.36
CA CYS A 85 9.74 -5.90 -8.68
C CYS A 85 11.11 -5.30 -9.03
N ASP A 86 12.20 -5.96 -8.64
CA ASP A 86 13.58 -5.54 -8.94
C ASP A 86 13.90 -4.10 -8.50
N ASP A 87 13.49 -3.75 -7.27
CA ASP A 87 13.66 -2.43 -6.66
C ASP A 87 13.05 -1.28 -7.48
N ASP A 88 11.86 -1.51 -8.06
CA ASP A 88 11.16 -0.48 -8.84
C ASP A 88 10.92 0.80 -8.01
N ALA A 89 11.54 1.88 -8.48
CA ALA A 89 11.52 3.23 -7.91
C ALA A 89 10.10 3.73 -7.57
N ARG A 90 9.08 3.28 -8.29
CA ARG A 90 7.70 3.74 -8.14
C ARG A 90 7.08 3.29 -6.80
N TYR A 91 7.46 2.12 -6.28
CA TYR A 91 7.02 1.68 -4.95
C TYR A 91 7.69 2.49 -3.84
N PHE A 92 8.95 2.90 -4.00
CA PHE A 92 9.61 3.81 -3.06
C PHE A 92 8.96 5.20 -3.07
N VAL A 93 8.52 5.69 -4.24
CA VAL A 93 7.73 6.94 -4.34
C VAL A 93 6.41 6.80 -3.59
N ALA A 94 5.66 5.72 -3.82
CA ALA A 94 4.42 5.44 -3.10
C ALA A 94 4.64 5.39 -1.58
N ARG A 95 5.73 4.75 -1.13
CA ARG A 95 6.11 4.67 0.28
C ARG A 95 6.45 6.03 0.88
N ASN A 96 7.21 6.87 0.17
CA ASN A 96 7.54 8.21 0.64
C ASN A 96 6.29 9.10 0.76
N ILE A 97 5.32 8.95 -0.15
CA ILE A 97 4.04 9.66 -0.05
C ILE A 97 3.25 9.14 1.17
N LEU A 98 3.26 7.83 1.41
CA LEU A 98 2.65 7.23 2.61
C LEU A 98 3.28 7.78 3.90
N ASP A 99 4.61 7.92 3.96
CA ASP A 99 5.32 8.48 5.11
C ASP A 99 4.92 9.94 5.41
N VAL A 100 4.76 10.75 4.36
CA VAL A 100 4.28 12.14 4.49
C VAL A 100 2.84 12.16 4.99
N ALA A 101 1.95 11.41 4.35
CA ALA A 101 0.54 11.33 4.75
C ALA A 101 0.39 10.87 6.21
N TRP A 102 1.16 9.87 6.62
CA TRP A 102 1.19 9.38 8.00
C TRP A 102 1.68 10.43 9.00
N THR A 103 2.73 11.17 8.65
CA THR A 103 3.27 12.23 9.51
C THR A 103 2.25 13.33 9.76
N ASP A 104 1.54 13.75 8.71
CA ASP A 104 0.47 14.75 8.81
C ASP A 104 -0.72 14.22 9.63
N ASP A 105 -1.09 12.96 9.45
CA ASP A 105 -2.18 12.30 10.16
C ASP A 105 -1.91 12.18 11.67
N VAL A 106 -0.72 11.74 12.05
CA VAL A 106 -0.30 11.66 13.47
C VAL A 106 -0.22 13.05 14.10
N ALA A 107 0.21 14.08 13.35
CA ALA A 107 0.24 15.45 13.84
C ALA A 107 -1.19 15.97 14.11
N ALA A 108 -2.12 15.73 13.19
CA ALA A 108 -3.52 16.13 13.33
C ALA A 108 -4.20 15.45 14.53
N ASP A 109 -3.95 14.15 14.76
CA ASP A 109 -4.47 13.42 15.93
C ASP A 109 -3.95 14.00 17.27
N GLY A 110 -2.75 14.60 17.26
CA GLY A 110 -2.15 15.26 18.42
C GLY A 110 -2.76 16.63 18.75
N GLU A 111 -3.23 17.37 17.74
CA GLU A 111 -3.87 18.68 17.91
C GLU A 111 -5.31 18.60 18.43
N GLN A 112 -5.97 17.45 18.26
CA GLN A 112 -7.35 17.21 18.68
C GLN A 112 -7.51 16.74 20.15
N ARG A 113 -6.40 16.58 20.89
CA ARG A 113 -6.38 16.15 22.32
C ARG A 113 -6.09 17.30 23.28
#